data_AF-A0A964U905-F1
#
_entry.id   AF-A0A964U905-F1
#
_cell.length_a   1.000
_cell.length_b   1.000
_cell.length_c   1.000
_cell.angle_alpha   90.00
_cell.angle_beta   90.00
_cell.angle_gamma   90.00
#
_symmetry.space_group_name_H-M   'P 1'
#
loop_
_entity.id
_entity.type
_entity.pdbx_description
1 polymer ?
#
loop_
_entity_poly.entity_id
_entity_poly.type
_entity_poly.pdbx_seq_one_letter_code
_entity_poly.pdbx_strand_id
1 'polypeptide(L)' 'MILPNQPAAEPTLMLPPWRISNERYLDMVEAGVFERGGEKVELIRGMIVPMSPAGPDHHGVLLRLNR' A
#
# COMPACT_ATOMS: atom_id res chain seq x y z
N MET A 1 -33.30 36.47 18.55
CA MET A 1 -32.78 35.69 17.41
C MET A 1 -32.05 34.49 18.01
N ILE A 2 -32.65 33.29 17.98
CA ILE A 2 -32.08 32.07 18.58
C ILE A 2 -31.35 31.33 17.46
N LEU A 3 -30.04 31.14 17.58
CA LEU A 3 -29.27 30.35 16.60
C LEU A 3 -29.71 28.87 16.70
N PRO A 4 -29.88 28.16 15.57
CA PRO A 4 -30.20 26.74 15.61
C PRO A 4 -29.03 25.95 16.23
N ASN A 5 -29.36 25.04 17.15
CA ASN A 5 -28.45 24.09 17.75
C ASN A 5 -27.76 23.29 16.63
N GLN A 6 -26.46 23.52 16.41
CA GLN A 6 -25.68 22.72 15.47
C GLN A 6 -25.55 21.29 16.05
N PRO A 7 -25.82 20.23 15.27
CA PRO A 7 -25.53 18.89 15.74
C PRO A 7 -24.03 18.79 16.02
N ALA A 8 -23.67 18.26 17.18
CA ALA A 8 -22.29 18.01 17.53
C ALA A 8 -21.64 17.13 16.44
N ALA A 9 -20.45 17.50 15.98
CA ALA A 9 -19.71 16.71 15.01
C ALA A 9 -19.53 15.28 15.55
N GLU A 10 -20.06 14.28 14.82
CA GLU A 10 -19.92 12.89 15.23
C GLU A 10 -18.43 12.52 15.22
N PRO A 11 -17.92 11.88 16.30
CA PRO A 11 -16.54 11.44 16.33
C PRO A 11 -16.36 10.38 15.24
N THR A 12 -15.66 10.75 14.17
CA THR A 12 -15.28 9.79 13.14
C THR A 12 -14.28 8.82 13.77
N LEU A 13 -14.71 7.57 13.98
CA LEU A 13 -13.83 6.50 14.43
C LEU A 13 -12.79 6.23 13.34
N MET A 14 -11.61 6.82 13.47
CA MET A 14 -10.46 6.48 12.64
C MET A 14 -9.86 5.18 13.17
N LEU A 15 -10.31 4.06 12.61
CA LEU A 15 -9.63 2.79 12.83
C LEU A 15 -8.21 2.89 12.24
N PRO A 16 -7.18 2.39 12.95
CA PRO A 16 -5.86 2.30 12.36
C PRO A 16 -5.93 1.41 11.11
N PRO A 17 -5.17 1.72 10.04
CA PRO A 17 -5.16 0.90 8.85
C PRO A 17 -4.78 -0.54 9.24
N TRP A 18 -5.57 -1.50 8.75
CA TRP A 18 -5.30 -2.92 9.00
C TRP A 18 -3.93 -3.27 8.41
N ARG A 19 -3.03 -3.77 9.26
CA ARG A 19 -1.74 -4.31 8.85
C ARG A 19 -1.87 -5.71 8.27
N ILE A 20 -1.41 -5.88 7.04
CA ILE A 20 -1.34 -7.16 6.33
C ILE A 20 -0.13 -7.95 6.87
N SER A 21 -0.32 -9.25 7.15
CA SER A 21 0.79 -10.15 7.46
C SER A 21 1.48 -10.64 6.17
N ASN A 22 2.67 -11.22 6.32
CA ASN A 22 3.40 -11.79 5.18
C ASN A 22 2.62 -12.91 4.51
N GLU A 23 2.03 -13.81 5.30
CA GLU A 23 1.25 -14.95 4.82
C GLU A 23 0.06 -14.46 4.00
N ARG A 24 -0.68 -13.49 4.54
CA ARG A 24 -1.83 -12.92 3.85
C ARG A 24 -1.44 -12.21 2.55
N TYR A 25 -0.30 -11.53 2.54
CA TYR A 25 0.23 -10.93 1.32
C TYR A 25 0.55 -11.99 0.25
N LEU A 26 1.20 -13.09 0.63
CA LEU A 26 1.52 -14.18 -0.29
C LEU A 26 0.26 -14.86 -0.84
N ASP A 27 -0.75 -15.09 0.00
CA ASP A 27 -2.06 -15.60 -0.46
C ASP A 27 -2.70 -14.69 -1.51
N MET A 28 -2.58 -13.36 -1.33
CA MET A 28 -3.12 -12.38 -2.29
C MET A 28 -2.33 -12.39 -3.61
N VAL A 29 -1.02 -12.61 -3.58
CA VAL A 29 -0.19 -12.77 -4.78
C VAL A 29 -0.59 -14.04 -5.52
N GLU A 30 -0.70 -15.18 -4.83
CA GLU A 30 -1.10 -16.46 -5.44
C GLU A 30 -2.52 -16.38 -6.05
N ALA A 31 -3.41 -15.63 -5.40
CA ALA A 31 -4.76 -15.37 -5.91
C ALA A 31 -4.82 -14.35 -7.07
N GLY A 32 -3.69 -13.77 -7.49
CA GLY A 32 -3.61 -12.82 -8.61
C GLY A 32 -4.25 -11.46 -8.33
N VAL A 33 -4.39 -11.06 -7.06
CA VAL A 33 -5.10 -9.82 -6.66
C VAL A 33 -4.48 -8.57 -7.27
N PHE A 34 -3.15 -8.56 -7.47
CA PHE A 34 -2.40 -7.38 -7.91
C PHE A 34 -2.04 -7.39 -9.41
N GLU A 35 -2.39 -8.45 -10.16
CA GLU A 35 -1.91 -8.62 -11.55
C GLU A 35 -2.69 -7.79 -12.58
N ARG A 36 -3.83 -7.21 -12.19
CA ARG A 36 -4.65 -6.36 -13.06
C ARG A 36 -4.00 -4.98 -13.26
N GLY A 37 -3.06 -4.89 -14.18
CA GLY A 37 -2.50 -3.60 -14.63
C GLY A 37 -0.98 -3.54 -14.72
N GLY A 38 -0.27 -4.61 -14.36
CA GLY A 38 1.20 -4.66 -14.45
C GLY A 38 1.94 -3.82 -13.39
N GLU A 39 1.23 -3.16 -12.49
CA GLU A 39 1.82 -2.46 -11.36
C GLU A 39 2.28 -3.46 -10.31
N LYS A 40 3.59 -3.44 -10.00
CA LYS A 40 4.14 -4.24 -8.92
C LYS A 40 3.91 -3.54 -7.59
N VAL A 41 3.61 -4.31 -6.55
CA VAL A 41 3.43 -3.81 -5.18
C VAL A 41 4.41 -4.49 -4.22
N GLU A 42 4.66 -3.84 -3.09
CA GLU A 42 5.52 -4.33 -2.02
C GLU A 42 4.77 -4.31 -0.68
N LEU A 43 5.06 -5.26 0.20
CA LEU A 43 4.60 -5.23 1.58
C LEU A 43 5.66 -4.59 2.47
N ILE A 44 5.41 -3.38 2.96
CA ILE A 44 6.32 -2.64 3.85
C ILE A 44 5.63 -2.36 5.18
N ARG A 45 6.12 -2.97 6.26
CA ARG A 45 5.59 -2.79 7.64
C ARG A 45 4.09 -3.06 7.77
N GLY A 46 3.56 -3.98 6.96
CA GLY A 46 2.15 -4.34 6.92
C GLY A 46 1.30 -3.49 5.98
N MET A 47 1.91 -2.63 5.17
CA MET A 47 1.24 -1.79 4.18
C MET A 47 1.56 -2.29 2.77
N ILE A 48 0.55 -2.38 1.92
CA ILE A 48 0.74 -2.59 0.47
C ILE A 48 1.04 -1.23 -0.15
N VAL A 49 2.20 -1.11 -0.78
CA VAL A 49 2.64 0.12 -1.45
C VAL A 49 3.03 -0.18 -2.90
N PRO A 50 2.86 0.77 -3.83
CA PRO A 50 3.41 0.64 -5.17
C PRO A 50 4.92 0.46 -5.12
N MET A 51 5.44 -0.49 -5.88
CA MET A 51 6.87 -0.65 -6.08
C MET A 51 7.40 0.60 -6.80
N SER A 52 8.54 1.11 -6.34
CA SER A 52 9.20 2.21 -7.05
C SER A 52 9.55 1.79 -8.49
N PRO A 53 9.38 2.67 -9.49
CA PRO A 53 9.69 2.33 -10.87
C PRO A 53 11.19 2.01 -11.02
N ALA A 54 11.50 0.86 -11.61
CA ALA A 54 12.86 0.50 -11.97
C ALA A 54 13.27 1.24 -13.26
N GLY A 55 14.02 2.33 -13.10
CA GLY A 55 14.58 3.09 -14.22
C GLY A 55 15.82 2.43 -14.84
N PRO A 56 16.36 2.97 -15.95
CA PRO A 56 17.57 2.47 -16.60
C PRO A 56 18.77 2.35 -15.65
N ASP A 57 18.90 3.29 -14.72
CA ASP A 57 19.97 3.34 -13.73
C ASP A 57 19.89 2.18 -12.72
N HIS A 58 18.68 1.71 -12.40
CA HIS A 58 18.46 0.56 -11.52
C HIS A 58 19.07 -0.73 -12.12
N HIS A 59 18.91 -0.95 -13.43
CA HIS A 59 19.45 -2.13 -14.11
C HIS A 59 20.98 -2.08 -14.26
N GLY A 60 21.56 -0.91 -14.53
CA GLY A 60 23.00 -0.75 -14.67
C GLY A 60 23.78 -1.06 -13.38
N VAL A 61 23.21 -0.72 -12.22
CA VAL A 61 23.79 -1.02 -10.91
C VAL A 61 23.73 -2.53 -10.60
N LEU A 62 22.62 -3.20 -10.89
CA LEU A 62 22.49 -4.66 -10.69
C LEU A 62 23.53 -5.46 -11.48
N LEU A 63 23.81 -5.07 -12.73
CA LEU A 63 24.84 -5.72 -13.56
C LEU A 63 26.27 -5.57 -13.02
N ARG A 64 26.53 -4.50 -12.26
CA ARG A 64 27.84 -4.28 -11.61
C ARG A 64 28.00 -5.06 -10.31
N LEU A 65 26.91 -5.27 -9.56
CA LEU A 65 26.91 -6.01 -8.29
C LEU A 65 26.98 -7.53 -8.48
N ASN A 66 26.46 -8.06 -9.59
CA ASN A 66 26.50 -9.48 -9.92
C ASN A 66 27.80 -9.92 -10.65
N ARG A 67 28.89 -9.15 -10.54
CA ARG A 67 30.24 -9.51 -11.00
C ARG A 67 31.14 -9.78 -9.81
#